data_AF-A0A2N0BAV7-F1
#
_entry.id   AF-A0A2N0BAV7-F1
#
_cell.length_a   1.000
_cell.length_b   1.000
_cell.length_c   1.000
_cell.angle_alpha   90.00
_cell.angle_beta   90.00
_cell.angle_gamma   90.00
#
_symmetry.space_group_name_H-M   'P 1'
#
loop_
_entity.id
_entity.type
_entity.pdbx_description
1 polymer ?
#
loop_
_entity_poly.entity_id
_entity_poly.type
_entity_poly.pdbx_seq_one_letter_code
_entity_poly.pdbx_strand_id
1 'polypeptide(L)'
;MKKVLGSLILTGFLVYGCRISYFFQTISLPREDLNTRTGTFMGYEIFLWNCHEGERILVYRWEPEMPFADFNPYHKEKSDCGEITEFEKKFGRVKTKLGSGE
;
A
#
# COMPACT_ATOMS: atom_id res chain seq x y z
N MET A 1 2.97 -1.72 53.33
CA MET A 1 3.94 -1.01 52.44
C MET A 1 4.56 -2.02 51.48
N LYS A 2 4.25 -1.90 50.17
CA LYS A 2 4.74 -2.65 48.98
C LYS A 2 3.54 -2.72 48.01
N LYS A 3 3.52 -2.24 46.76
CA LYS A 3 4.50 -1.63 45.85
C LYS A 3 3.69 -0.76 44.88
N VAL A 4 4.02 0.52 44.77
CA VAL A 4 3.67 1.37 43.62
C VAL A 4 4.79 1.14 42.61
N LEU A 5 4.58 0.28 41.62
CA LEU A 5 5.41 0.24 40.40
C LEU A 5 4.84 -0.81 39.44
N GLY A 6 4.21 -0.39 38.35
CA GLY A 6 3.75 -1.36 37.35
C GLY A 6 2.84 -0.85 36.25
N SER A 7 2.47 0.43 36.22
CA SER A 7 1.48 0.94 35.25
C SER A 7 2.05 1.94 34.23
N LEU A 8 3.35 1.87 33.91
CA LEU A 8 4.00 2.85 33.02
C LEU A 8 4.91 2.26 31.93
N ILE A 9 4.88 0.93 31.69
CA ILE A 9 5.72 0.27 30.69
C ILE A 9 4.92 -0.25 29.47
N LEU A 10 3.58 -0.16 29.49
CA LEU A 10 2.76 -0.73 28.41
C LEU A 10 2.43 0.23 27.24
N THR A 11 2.85 1.49 27.30
CA THR A 11 2.53 2.52 26.28
C THR A 11 3.73 2.93 25.41
N GLY A 12 4.86 2.20 25.47
CA GLY A 12 6.08 2.56 24.75
C GLY A 12 6.36 1.80 23.45
N PHE A 13 5.74 0.63 23.22
CA PHE A 13 6.13 -0.27 22.10
C PHE A 13 5.31 -0.10 20.82
N LEU A 14 4.23 0.70 20.82
CA LEU A 14 3.31 0.78 19.67
C LEU A 14 3.58 1.91 18.68
N VAL A 15 4.58 2.77 18.93
CA VAL A 15 4.81 3.98 18.12
C VAL A 15 6.07 3.94 17.23
N TYR A 16 6.89 2.89 17.32
CA TYR A 16 8.05 2.73 16.43
C TYR A 16 7.67 1.88 15.21
N GLY A 17 6.98 2.52 14.27
CA GLY A 17 6.93 2.15 12.85
C GLY A 17 6.66 0.67 12.53
N CYS A 18 5.42 0.23 12.67
CA CYS A 18 4.97 -0.98 11.96
C CYS A 18 5.20 -0.77 10.45
N ARG A 19 6.31 -1.29 9.93
CA ARG A 19 6.53 -1.41 8.48
C ARG A 19 5.59 -2.50 7.99
N ILE A 20 4.43 -2.09 7.50
CA ILE A 20 3.39 -3.03 7.07
C ILE A 20 3.86 -3.68 5.77
N SER A 21 4.20 -4.97 5.84
CA SER A 21 4.50 -5.80 4.67
C SER A 21 3.30 -5.84 3.72
N TYR A 22 3.55 -6.03 2.42
CA TYR A 22 2.51 -6.22 1.39
C TYR A 22 1.42 -7.19 1.87
N PHE A 23 1.84 -8.33 2.42
CA PHE A 23 0.94 -9.37 2.91
C PHE A 23 -0.11 -8.83 3.91
N PHE A 24 0.29 -7.97 4.85
CA PHE A 24 -0.65 -7.40 5.81
C PHE A 24 -1.61 -6.38 5.18
N GLN A 25 -1.21 -5.73 4.08
CA GLN A 25 -2.07 -4.80 3.36
C GLN A 25 -3.11 -5.51 2.50
N THR A 26 -2.86 -6.77 2.11
CA THR A 26 -3.63 -7.51 1.11
C THR A 26 -4.21 -8.84 1.60
N ILE A 27 -4.05 -9.21 2.88
CA ILE A 27 -4.48 -10.51 3.44
C ILE A 27 -5.96 -10.85 3.19
N SER A 28 -6.84 -9.85 3.13
CA SER A 28 -8.28 -10.02 2.90
C SER A 28 -8.70 -9.72 1.46
N LEU A 29 -7.75 -9.38 0.58
CA LEU A 29 -8.03 -9.04 -0.80
C LEU A 29 -7.79 -10.26 -1.70
N PRO A 30 -8.59 -10.43 -2.76
CA PRO A 30 -8.30 -11.41 -3.78
C PRO A 30 -7.03 -11.01 -4.54
N ARG A 31 -6.63 -11.82 -5.54
CA ARG A 31 -5.58 -11.44 -6.47
C ARG A 31 -5.88 -10.08 -7.13
N GLU A 32 -4.86 -9.26 -7.31
CA GLU A 32 -4.94 -7.95 -7.94
C GLU A 32 -5.36 -8.02 -9.41
N ASP A 33 -6.09 -7.01 -9.88
CA ASP A 33 -6.51 -6.88 -11.29
C ASP A 33 -5.34 -6.46 -12.19
N LEU A 34 -4.41 -5.68 -11.64
CA LEU A 34 -3.19 -5.25 -12.31
C LEU A 34 -2.03 -5.18 -11.31
N ASN A 35 -0.90 -5.71 -11.75
CA ASN A 35 0.40 -5.47 -11.17
C ASN A 35 1.30 -4.83 -12.23
N THR A 36 1.87 -3.65 -11.94
CA THR A 36 2.73 -2.93 -12.87
C THR A 36 3.82 -2.14 -12.16
N ARG A 37 4.83 -1.70 -12.90
CA ARG A 37 5.90 -0.84 -12.43
C ARG A 37 6.03 0.39 -13.33
N THR A 38 6.19 1.58 -12.73
CA THR A 38 6.23 2.84 -13.49
C THR A 38 7.56 3.16 -14.17
N GLY A 39 8.65 2.44 -13.86
CA GLY A 39 9.97 2.68 -14.44
C GLY A 39 10.89 1.45 -14.45
N THR A 40 11.85 1.44 -15.38
CA THR A 40 12.71 0.28 -15.67
C THR A 40 13.79 0.05 -14.61
N PHE A 41 14.43 1.11 -14.12
CA PHE A 41 15.55 1.03 -13.15
C PHE A 41 15.10 1.41 -11.73
N MET A 42 14.24 2.42 -11.61
CA MET A 42 13.58 2.83 -10.37
C MET A 42 12.13 3.20 -10.68
N GLY A 43 11.22 3.01 -9.74
CA GLY A 43 9.81 3.30 -9.97
C GLY A 43 8.92 2.83 -8.84
N TYR A 44 7.62 3.07 -9.00
CA TYR A 44 6.63 2.50 -8.10
C TYR A 44 6.26 1.11 -8.59
N GLU A 45 6.38 0.11 -7.72
CA GLU A 45 5.64 -1.15 -7.84
C GLU A 45 4.21 -0.87 -7.38
N ILE A 46 3.23 -1.22 -8.22
CA ILE A 46 1.82 -0.87 -8.03
C ILE A 46 0.96 -2.11 -8.23
N PHE A 47 0.10 -2.35 -7.25
CA PHE A 47 -0.96 -3.35 -7.25
C PHE A 47 -2.31 -2.63 -7.21
N LEU A 48 -3.19 -2.97 -8.13
CA LEU A 48 -4.49 -2.33 -8.28
C LEU A 48 -5.61 -3.36 -8.20
N TRP A 49 -6.60 -3.05 -7.37
CA TRP A 49 -7.95 -3.59 -7.45
C TRP A 49 -8.85 -2.47 -7.95
N ASN A 50 -9.35 -2.63 -9.18
CA ASN A 50 -10.05 -1.58 -9.90
C ASN A 50 -11.40 -1.25 -9.25
N CYS A 51 -12.11 -2.29 -8.80
CA CYS A 51 -13.33 -2.18 -8.00
C CYS A 51 -13.58 -3.49 -7.25
N HIS A 52 -13.25 -3.52 -5.96
CA HIS A 52 -13.48 -4.66 -5.08
C HIS A 52 -14.32 -4.19 -3.88
N GLU A 53 -15.47 -4.83 -3.64
CA GLU A 53 -16.42 -4.46 -2.57
C GLU A 53 -16.86 -2.98 -2.59
N GLY A 54 -16.92 -2.36 -3.78
CA GLY A 54 -17.27 -0.94 -3.92
C GLY A 54 -16.09 0.02 -3.75
N GLU A 55 -14.91 -0.49 -3.46
CA GLU A 55 -13.68 0.30 -3.31
C GLU A 55 -12.71 0.05 -4.48
N ARG A 56 -12.13 1.13 -5.00
CA ARG A 56 -10.89 1.08 -5.76
C ARG A 56 -9.73 1.10 -4.77
N ILE A 57 -8.84 0.11 -4.85
CA ILE A 57 -7.74 -0.06 -3.90
C ILE A 57 -6.42 -0.03 -4.65
N LEU A 58 -5.51 0.85 -4.23
CA LEU A 58 -4.15 0.93 -4.72
C LEU A 58 -3.18 0.54 -3.60
N VAL A 59 -2.30 -0.42 -3.85
CA VAL A 59 -1.16 -0.71 -2.97
C VAL A 59 0.11 -0.45 -3.75
N TYR A 60 1.00 0.38 -3.23
CA TYR A 60 2.22 0.76 -3.95
C TYR A 60 3.43 0.95 -3.05
N ARG A 61 4.61 0.82 -3.64
CA ARG A 61 5.90 1.02 -2.97
C ARG A 61 6.90 1.59 -3.97
N TRP A 62 7.75 2.51 -3.52
CA TRP A 62 8.90 2.93 -4.31
C TRP A 62 10.00 1.87 -4.26
N GLU A 63 10.45 1.41 -5.42
CA GLU A 63 11.60 0.52 -5.58
C GLU A 63 12.80 1.32 -6.12
N PRO A 64 13.88 1.49 -5.32
CA PRO A 64 15.12 2.07 -5.81
C PRO A 64 15.85 1.09 -6.74
N GLU A 65 16.81 1.61 -7.50
CA GLU A 65 17.68 0.80 -8.36
C GLU A 65 18.56 -0.18 -7.54
N MET A 66 19.01 0.24 -6.36
CA MET A 66 19.72 -0.63 -5.41
C MET A 66 18.81 -1.01 -4.23
N PRO A 67 18.34 -2.28 -4.16
CA PRO A 67 17.33 -2.72 -3.19
C PRO A 67 17.83 -2.71 -1.73
N PHE A 68 19.14 -2.57 -1.51
CA PHE A 68 19.74 -2.49 -0.17
C PHE A 68 19.65 -1.09 0.46
N ALA A 69 19.34 -0.07 -0.34
CA ALA A 69 19.38 1.33 0.10
C ALA A 69 18.06 1.84 0.67
N ASP A 70 16.94 1.15 0.45
CA ASP A 70 15.63 1.64 0.88
C ASP A 70 14.66 0.53 1.31
N PHE A 71 14.10 0.72 2.50
CA PHE A 71 13.08 -0.13 3.10
C PHE A 71 11.73 0.59 3.11
N ASN A 72 11.42 1.28 2.01
CA ASN A 72 10.17 2.03 1.92
C ASN A 72 9.00 1.05 2.08
N PRO A 73 8.09 1.25 3.06
CA PRO A 73 6.99 0.35 3.29
C PRO A 73 5.99 0.42 2.14
N TYR A 74 5.13 -0.60 2.02
CA TYR A 74 3.98 -0.49 1.14
C TYR A 74 3.03 0.60 1.67
N HIS A 75 2.37 1.28 0.76
CA HIS A 75 1.33 2.25 1.03
C HIS A 75 0.03 1.74 0.43
N LYS A 76 -1.07 1.85 1.17
CA LYS A 76 -2.41 1.48 0.70
C LYS A 76 -3.29 2.72 0.66
N GLU A 77 -3.85 2.98 -0.49
CA GLU A 77 -4.88 4.00 -0.70
C GLU A 77 -6.17 3.35 -1.17
N LYS A 78 -7.28 3.99 -0.82
CA LYS A 78 -8.61 3.59 -1.25
C LYS A 78 -9.40 4.80 -1.73
N SER A 79 -10.26 4.57 -2.70
CA SER A 79 -11.30 5.51 -3.12
C SER A 79 -12.56 4.71 -3.49
N ASP A 80 -13.66 5.40 -3.74
CA ASP A 80 -14.85 4.74 -4.29
C ASP A 80 -14.57 4.21 -5.71
N CYS A 81 -15.30 3.17 -6.12
CA CYS A 81 -15.19 2.67 -7.49
C CYS A 81 -15.49 3.77 -8.52
N GLY A 82 -14.62 3.90 -9.52
CA GLY A 82 -14.73 4.92 -10.57
C GLY A 82 -14.02 6.22 -10.24
N GLU A 83 -13.74 6.49 -8.96
CA GLU A 83 -12.86 7.58 -8.54
C GLU A 83 -11.39 7.19 -8.67
N ILE A 84 -10.51 8.19 -8.59
CA ILE A 84 -9.06 8.01 -8.61
C ILE A 84 -8.48 8.31 -7.23
N THR A 85 -7.46 7.56 -6.83
CA THR A 85 -6.79 7.79 -5.54
C THR A 85 -5.89 9.03 -5.57
N GLU A 86 -5.39 9.48 -4.41
CA GLU A 86 -4.46 10.62 -4.33
C GLU A 86 -3.14 10.36 -5.08
N PHE A 87 -2.62 9.13 -5.00
CA PHE A 87 -1.52 8.67 -5.83
C PHE A 87 -1.80 8.88 -7.32
N GLU A 88 -2.98 8.48 -7.78
CA GLU A 88 -3.36 8.60 -9.19
C GLU A 88 -3.59 10.06 -9.62
N LYS A 89 -4.04 10.93 -8.71
CA LYS A 89 -4.10 12.38 -8.96
C LYS A 89 -2.71 12.97 -9.20
N LYS A 90 -1.70 12.47 -8.48
CA LYS A 90 -0.31 12.96 -8.55
C LYS A 90 0.48 12.36 -9.72
N PHE A 91 0.30 11.07 -10.00
CA PHE A 91 1.14 10.32 -10.93
C PHE A 91 0.41 9.84 -12.19
N GLY A 92 -0.89 10.09 -12.29
CA GLY A 92 -1.75 9.66 -13.39
C GLY A 92 -2.52 8.38 -13.05
N ARG A 93 -3.66 8.21 -13.72
CA ARG A 93 -4.56 7.06 -13.49
C ARG A 93 -3.93 5.75 -13.95
N VAL A 94 -3.91 4.77 -13.07
CA VAL A 94 -3.45 3.41 -13.34
C VAL A 94 -4.57 2.64 -14.03
N LYS A 95 -4.32 2.14 -15.24
CA LYS A 95 -5.33 1.46 -16.07
C LYS A 95 -4.99 -0.03 -16.23
N THR A 96 -5.95 -0.90 -15.92
CA THR A 96 -5.92 -2.32 -16.30
C THR A 96 -6.00 -2.44 -17.83
N LYS A 97 -5.30 -3.41 -18.42
CA LYS A 97 -5.40 -3.69 -19.87
C LYS A 97 -6.65 -4.49 -20.28
N LEU A 98 -7.59 -4.71 -19.38
CA LEU A 98 -8.82 -5.47 -19.65
C LEU A 98 -10.02 -4.52 -19.64
N GLY A 99 -10.54 -4.24 -20.84
CA GLY A 99 -11.82 -3.55 -21.04
C GLY A 99 -11.83 -2.36 -22.01
N SER A 100 -11.10 -2.40 -23.14
CA SER A 100 -11.50 -1.62 -24.32
C SER A 100 -12.31 -2.56 -25.21
N GLY A 101 -13.59 -2.67 -24.91
CA GLY A 101 -14.57 -3.43 -25.68
C GLY A 101 -15.82 -2.59 -25.84
N GLU A 102 -15.71 -1.58 -26.69
CA GLU A 102 -16.79 -0.97 -27.48
C GLU A 102 -16.20 -0.58 -28.84
#